data_AF-A0A924TQV1-F1
#
_entry.id   AF-A0A924TQV1-F1
#
_cell.length_a   1.000
_cell.length_b   1.000
_cell.length_c   1.000
_cell.angle_alpha   90.00
_cell.angle_beta   90.00
_cell.angle_gamma   90.00
#
_symmetry.space_group_name_H-M   'P 1'
#
loop_
_entity.id
_entity.type
_entity.pdbx_description
1 polymer ?
#
loop_
_entity_poly.entity_id
_entity_poly.type
_entity_poly.pdbx_seq_one_letter_code
_entity_poly.pdbx_strand_id
1 'polypeptide(L)'
;MSASVSTWTDVDVDVDVVRLRAHAAASPLAAQASVWLATLLVWGKAGAIAPALLVAWLVALAVVLVLRAWLPHAHRRAAPAAASPAGGSPGVAGLHGAAPLPATRRRLWQYRLTILGHGVVWGAVAWLPVSLNDVQLQTSLVIVLIGLAVGAMMLTLFDLFAALLFVAAVLLPLAARLGALAGPLPTATAVAGTMA
;
A
#
# COMPACT_ATOMS: atom_id res chain seq x y z
N MET A 1 6.20 -5.16 -42.29
CA MET A 1 5.31 -4.55 -41.26
C MET A 1 5.46 -5.23 -39.89
N SER A 2 6.66 -5.64 -39.49
CA SER A 2 6.92 -6.35 -38.21
C SER A 2 7.67 -5.51 -37.17
N ALA A 3 8.17 -4.32 -37.54
CA ALA A 3 9.01 -3.48 -36.68
C ALA A 3 8.24 -2.64 -35.66
N SER A 4 6.92 -2.47 -35.81
CA SER A 4 6.10 -1.62 -34.93
C SER A 4 5.58 -2.34 -33.68
N VAL A 5 5.53 -3.67 -33.66
CA VAL A 5 4.99 -4.43 -32.51
C VAL A 5 6.04 -4.57 -31.40
N SER A 6 7.33 -4.68 -31.74
CA SER A 6 8.41 -4.82 -30.75
C SER A 6 8.61 -3.55 -29.92
N THR A 7 8.43 -2.36 -30.52
CA THR A 7 8.65 -1.09 -29.82
C THR A 7 7.66 -0.86 -28.68
N TRP A 8 6.41 -1.29 -28.80
CA TRP A 8 5.41 -1.12 -27.75
C TRP A 8 5.62 -2.06 -26.58
N THR A 9 6.01 -3.31 -26.85
CA THR A 9 6.29 -4.28 -25.79
C THR A 9 7.46 -3.85 -24.94
N ASP A 10 8.50 -3.26 -25.54
CA ASP A 10 9.71 -2.79 -24.85
C ASP A 10 9.38 -1.65 -23.86
N VAL A 11 8.53 -0.70 -24.27
CA VAL A 11 8.10 0.41 -23.40
C VAL A 11 7.33 -0.10 -22.17
N ASP A 12 6.44 -1.09 -22.33
CA ASP A 12 5.70 -1.66 -21.22
C ASP A 12 6.63 -2.34 -20.19
N VAL A 13 7.70 -2.99 -20.65
CA VAL A 13 8.71 -3.60 -19.76
C VAL A 13 9.39 -2.54 -18.92
N ASP A 14 9.84 -1.47 -19.56
CA ASP A 14 10.58 -0.40 -18.91
C ASP A 14 9.71 0.29 -17.84
N VAL A 15 8.44 0.54 -18.17
CA VAL A 15 7.46 1.09 -17.22
C VAL A 15 7.28 0.16 -16.01
N ASP A 16 7.11 -1.15 -16.23
CA ASP A 16 6.92 -2.11 -15.14
C ASP A 16 8.18 -2.24 -14.26
N VAL A 17 9.38 -2.18 -14.84
CA VAL A 17 10.65 -2.17 -14.10
C VAL A 17 10.79 -0.90 -13.26
N VAL A 18 10.45 0.26 -13.82
CA VAL A 18 10.47 1.54 -13.09
C VAL A 18 9.49 1.50 -11.91
N ARG A 19 8.25 1.03 -12.13
CA ARG A 19 7.25 0.86 -11.06
C ARG A 19 7.74 -0.06 -9.96
N LEU A 20 8.36 -1.18 -10.31
CA LEU A 20 8.90 -2.13 -9.34
C LEU A 20 10.00 -1.49 -8.47
N ARG A 21 10.92 -0.74 -9.09
CA ARG A 21 11.98 -0.02 -8.38
C ARG A 21 11.42 1.07 -7.47
N ALA A 22 10.42 1.81 -7.94
CA ALA A 22 9.75 2.85 -7.16
C ALA A 22 9.01 2.27 -5.95
N HIS A 23 8.30 1.14 -6.09
CA HIS A 23 7.68 0.41 -4.97
C HIS A 23 8.72 -0.03 -3.92
N ALA A 24 9.85 -0.59 -4.37
CA ALA A 24 10.92 -1.00 -3.47
C ALA A 24 11.55 0.18 -2.72
N ALA A 25 11.71 1.34 -3.37
CA ALA A 25 12.27 2.54 -2.76
C ALA A 25 11.31 3.23 -1.77
N ALA A 26 10.01 3.24 -2.07
CA ALA A 26 8.99 3.85 -1.21
C ALA A 26 8.61 3.00 0.02
N SER A 27 8.84 1.68 -0.06
CA SER A 27 8.49 0.72 0.99
C SER A 27 8.95 1.08 2.42
N PRO A 28 10.23 1.40 2.68
CA PRO A 28 10.71 1.71 4.04
C PRO A 28 10.08 2.98 4.62
N LEU A 29 9.94 4.05 3.81
CA LEU A 29 9.31 5.29 4.25
C LEU A 29 7.84 5.07 4.62
N ALA A 30 7.11 4.33 3.79
CA ALA A 30 5.72 3.99 4.04
C ALA A 30 5.54 3.12 5.29
N ALA A 31 6.46 2.16 5.53
CA ALA A 31 6.47 1.35 6.74
C ALA A 31 6.70 2.22 7.99
N GLN A 32 7.68 3.11 7.94
CA GLN A 32 7.98 4.02 9.05
C GLN A 32 6.81 4.96 9.36
N ALA A 33 6.22 5.59 8.32
CA ALA A 33 5.03 6.42 8.48
C ALA A 33 3.87 5.64 9.11
N SER A 34 3.68 4.39 8.72
CA SER A 34 2.65 3.51 9.31
C SER A 34 2.91 3.21 10.79
N VAL A 35 4.16 2.99 11.20
CA VAL A 35 4.51 2.77 12.61
C VAL A 35 4.23 4.03 13.44
N TRP A 36 4.60 5.21 12.93
CA TRP A 36 4.32 6.48 13.60
C TRP A 36 2.81 6.72 13.77
N LEU A 37 2.05 6.57 12.69
CA LEU A 37 0.59 6.72 12.73
C LEU A 37 -0.07 5.71 13.68
N ALA A 38 0.38 4.45 13.67
CA ALA A 38 -0.15 3.44 14.58
C ALA A 38 0.16 3.82 16.03
N THR A 39 1.38 4.27 16.32
CA THR A 39 1.78 4.72 17.66
C THR A 39 0.91 5.87 18.14
N LEU A 40 0.68 6.88 17.30
CA LEU A 40 -0.19 8.02 17.61
C LEU A 40 -1.64 7.58 17.87
N LEU A 41 -2.15 6.64 17.06
CA LEU A 41 -3.50 6.11 17.23
C LEU A 41 -3.64 5.33 18.54
N VAL A 42 -2.70 4.45 18.86
CA VAL A 42 -2.69 3.70 20.12
C VAL A 42 -2.60 4.66 21.30
N TRP A 43 -1.65 5.61 21.25
CA TRP A 43 -1.47 6.60 22.30
C TRP A 43 -2.74 7.41 22.56
N GLY A 44 -3.38 7.90 21.49
CA GLY A 44 -4.55 8.76 21.63
C GLY A 44 -5.85 8.03 21.93
N LYS A 45 -6.01 6.77 21.49
CA LYS A 45 -7.32 6.10 21.41
C LYS A 45 -7.37 4.70 22.01
N ALA A 46 -6.30 4.18 22.63
CA ALA A 46 -6.30 2.83 23.22
C ALA A 46 -7.45 2.61 24.22
N GLY A 47 -7.83 3.62 25.01
CA GLY A 47 -8.94 3.51 25.97
C GLY A 47 -10.32 3.29 25.33
N ALA A 48 -10.49 3.57 24.04
CA ALA A 48 -11.74 3.38 23.31
C ALA A 48 -11.82 2.03 22.56
N ILE A 49 -10.73 1.24 22.58
CA ILE A 49 -10.58 0.01 21.79
C ILE A 49 -10.45 -1.19 22.74
N ALA A 50 -11.17 -2.26 22.45
CA ALA A 50 -11.04 -3.49 23.22
C ALA A 50 -9.60 -4.04 23.10
N PRO A 51 -8.91 -4.40 24.22
CA PRO A 51 -7.51 -4.81 24.17
C PRO A 51 -7.21 -5.97 23.21
N ALA A 52 -8.11 -6.97 23.14
CA ALA A 52 -7.95 -8.10 22.24
C ALA A 52 -7.97 -7.70 20.75
N LEU A 53 -8.89 -6.79 20.38
CA LEU A 53 -8.97 -6.27 19.01
C LEU A 53 -7.74 -5.41 18.67
N LEU A 54 -7.28 -4.60 19.63
CA LEU A 54 -6.08 -3.80 19.46
C LEU A 54 -4.85 -4.67 19.20
N VAL A 55 -4.64 -5.72 20.00
CA VAL A 55 -3.54 -6.66 19.83
C VAL A 55 -3.64 -7.39 18.48
N ALA A 56 -4.82 -7.89 18.13
CA ALA A 56 -5.04 -8.56 16.85
C ALA A 56 -4.70 -7.64 15.66
N TRP A 57 -5.12 -6.38 15.72
CA TRP A 57 -4.80 -5.38 14.71
C TRP A 57 -3.30 -5.06 14.63
N LEU A 58 -2.63 -4.90 15.77
CA LEU A 58 -1.18 -4.66 15.82
C LEU A 58 -0.39 -5.84 15.25
N VAL A 59 -0.82 -7.08 15.52
CA VAL A 59 -0.21 -8.28 14.94
C VAL A 59 -0.42 -8.30 13.42
N ALA A 60 -1.63 -8.03 12.93
CA ALA A 60 -1.91 -7.96 11.50
C ALA A 60 -1.06 -6.88 10.81
N LEU A 61 -0.93 -5.70 11.44
CA LEU A 61 -0.07 -4.62 10.95
C LEU A 61 1.39 -5.05 10.91
N ALA A 62 1.91 -5.65 11.98
CA ALA A 62 3.28 -6.13 12.05
C ALA A 62 3.58 -7.15 10.93
N VAL A 63 2.68 -8.11 10.69
CA VAL A 63 2.81 -9.09 9.60
C VAL A 63 2.91 -8.39 8.25
N VAL A 64 2.03 -7.43 7.96
CA VAL A 64 2.08 -6.67 6.70
C VAL A 64 3.37 -5.87 6.56
N LEU A 65 3.84 -5.22 7.62
CA LEU A 65 5.09 -4.45 7.60
C LEU A 65 6.31 -5.37 7.36
N VAL A 66 6.34 -6.54 7.99
CA VAL A 66 7.38 -7.55 7.77
C VAL A 66 7.36 -8.04 6.32
N LEU A 67 6.19 -8.37 5.78
CA LEU A 67 6.05 -8.76 4.36
C LEU A 67 6.57 -7.68 3.42
N ARG A 68 6.24 -6.41 3.70
CA ARG A 68 6.63 -5.26 2.89
C ARG A 68 8.15 -5.00 2.92
N ALA A 69 8.79 -5.23 4.07
CA ALA A 69 10.24 -5.16 4.22
C ALA A 69 10.93 -6.38 3.57
N TRP A 70 10.32 -7.56 3.65
CA TRP A 70 10.90 -8.80 3.14
C TRP A 70 10.87 -8.92 1.62
N LEU A 71 9.82 -8.43 0.93
CA LEU A 71 9.67 -8.50 -0.53
C LEU A 71 10.91 -7.98 -1.30
N PRO A 72 11.40 -6.74 -1.04
CA PRO A 72 12.61 -6.24 -1.68
C PRO A 72 13.83 -7.13 -1.45
N HIS A 73 13.99 -7.68 -0.24
CA HIS A 73 15.11 -8.58 0.08
C HIS A 73 15.00 -9.91 -0.67
N ALA A 74 13.82 -10.51 -0.71
CA ALA A 74 13.56 -11.75 -1.44
C ALA A 74 13.84 -11.58 -2.95
N HIS A 75 13.42 -10.46 -3.54
CA HIS A 75 13.66 -10.18 -4.96
C HIS A 75 15.14 -9.92 -5.27
N ARG A 76 15.88 -9.24 -4.38
CA ARG A 76 17.33 -9.06 -4.52
C ARG A 76 18.09 -10.38 -4.46
N ARG A 77 17.67 -11.32 -3.61
CA ARG A 77 18.28 -12.66 -3.51
C ARG A 77 17.98 -13.57 -4.70
N ALA A 78 16.86 -13.37 -5.39
CA ALA A 78 16.49 -14.14 -6.58
C ALA A 78 17.09 -13.59 -7.89
N ALA A 79 17.64 -12.37 -7.88
CA ALA A 79 18.32 -11.77 -9.03
C ALA A 79 19.70 -12.38 -9.39
N PRO A 80 20.60 -12.77 -8.45
CA PRO A 80 21.97 -13.17 -8.80
C PRO A 80 22.12 -14.47 -9.60
N ALA A 81 21.10 -15.32 -9.71
CA ALA A 81 21.22 -16.59 -10.44
C ALA A 81 21.05 -16.47 -11.97
N ALA A 82 20.50 -15.35 -12.47
CA ALA A 82 20.25 -15.15 -13.90
C ALA A 82 21.41 -14.46 -14.64
N ALA A 83 22.44 -14.03 -13.91
CA ALA A 83 23.56 -13.25 -14.43
C ALA A 83 24.90 -13.98 -14.25
N SER A 84 24.98 -15.27 -14.58
CA SER A 84 26.27 -15.89 -14.92
C SER A 84 26.52 -15.69 -16.40
N PRO A 85 27.39 -14.75 -16.80
CA PRO A 85 27.88 -14.70 -18.17
C PRO A 85 28.98 -15.75 -18.27
N ALA A 86 28.67 -16.88 -18.88
CA ALA A 86 29.71 -17.70 -19.50
C ALA A 86 30.30 -16.87 -20.67
N GLY A 87 31.33 -16.06 -20.39
CA GLY A 87 32.36 -15.66 -21.34
C GLY A 87 31.99 -14.75 -22.53
N GLY A 88 31.38 -13.59 -22.31
CA GLY A 88 31.15 -12.60 -23.38
C GLY A 88 31.45 -11.15 -22.96
N SER A 89 32.27 -10.45 -23.75
CA SER A 89 32.83 -9.11 -23.51
C SER A 89 31.82 -8.02 -23.09
N PRO A 90 32.24 -7.00 -22.31
CA PRO A 90 31.39 -5.91 -21.84
C PRO A 90 31.14 -4.88 -22.96
N GLY A 91 30.24 -5.21 -23.88
CA GLY A 91 29.64 -4.25 -24.82
C GLY A 91 28.35 -3.67 -24.25
N VAL A 92 27.94 -2.51 -24.76
CA VAL A 92 26.81 -1.62 -24.36
C VAL A 92 25.41 -2.30 -24.34
N ALA A 93 25.33 -3.62 -24.53
CA ALA A 93 24.13 -4.47 -24.42
C ALA A 93 23.70 -4.81 -22.97
N GLY A 94 24.23 -4.10 -21.96
CA GLY A 94 23.97 -4.35 -20.54
C GLY A 94 22.54 -4.02 -20.04
N LEU A 95 21.67 -3.51 -20.90
CA LEU A 95 20.26 -3.22 -20.58
C LEU A 95 19.32 -4.42 -20.86
N HIS A 96 19.77 -5.46 -21.57
CA HIS A 96 18.95 -6.64 -21.91
C HIS A 96 19.07 -7.82 -20.94
N GLY A 97 19.75 -7.65 -19.79
CA GLY A 97 19.67 -8.59 -18.67
C GLY A 97 18.32 -8.53 -17.92
N ALA A 98 17.24 -8.21 -18.62
CA ALA A 98 15.91 -8.05 -18.07
C ALA A 98 15.36 -9.42 -17.65
N ALA A 99 14.89 -9.51 -16.41
CA ALA A 99 14.14 -10.68 -15.96
C ALA A 99 12.97 -10.96 -16.93
N PRO A 100 12.60 -12.22 -17.16
CA PRO A 100 11.49 -12.54 -18.06
C PRO A 100 10.23 -11.75 -17.67
N LEU A 101 9.54 -11.17 -18.66
CA LEU A 101 8.29 -10.41 -18.47
C LEU A 101 7.30 -11.00 -17.46
N PRO A 102 6.98 -12.32 -17.49
CA PRO A 102 6.08 -12.91 -16.51
C PRO A 102 6.59 -12.79 -15.06
N ALA A 103 7.91 -12.82 -14.84
CA ALA A 103 8.50 -12.65 -13.51
C ALA A 103 8.35 -11.22 -13.01
N THR A 104 8.58 -10.21 -13.85
CA THR A 104 8.40 -8.79 -13.49
C THR A 104 6.94 -8.48 -13.14
N ARG A 105 5.99 -8.91 -13.99
CA ARG A 105 4.55 -8.72 -13.73
C ARG A 105 4.09 -9.41 -12.45
N ARG A 106 4.56 -10.63 -12.20
CA ARG A 106 4.27 -11.35 -10.94
C ARG A 106 4.79 -10.60 -9.72
N ARG A 107 6.01 -10.07 -9.78
CA ARG A 107 6.59 -9.26 -8.68
C ARG A 107 5.79 -7.98 -8.45
N LEU A 108 5.38 -7.29 -9.51
CA LEU A 108 4.52 -6.10 -9.40
C LEU A 108 3.19 -6.43 -8.72
N TRP A 109 2.55 -7.55 -9.09
CA TRP A 109 1.34 -8.02 -8.41
C TRP A 109 1.55 -8.32 -6.93
N GLN A 110 2.69 -8.90 -6.53
CA GLN A 110 3.01 -9.13 -5.11
C GLN A 110 3.09 -7.80 -4.32
N TYR A 111 3.67 -6.75 -4.90
CA TYR A 111 3.68 -5.42 -4.29
C TYR A 111 2.26 -4.84 -4.16
N ARG A 112 1.45 -4.93 -5.23
CA ARG A 112 0.04 -4.48 -5.21
C ARG A 112 -0.80 -5.22 -4.16
N LEU A 113 -0.63 -6.53 -4.03
CA LEU A 113 -1.30 -7.31 -2.98
C LEU A 113 -0.86 -6.91 -1.58
N THR A 114 0.42 -6.59 -1.39
CA THR A 114 0.92 -6.10 -0.10
C THR A 114 0.34 -4.72 0.24
N ILE A 115 0.22 -3.83 -0.76
CA ILE A 115 -0.43 -2.52 -0.63
C ILE A 115 -1.91 -2.68 -0.29
N LEU A 116 -2.63 -3.55 -1.01
CA LEU A 116 -4.02 -3.88 -0.71
C LEU A 116 -4.17 -4.40 0.71
N GLY A 117 -3.35 -5.38 1.12
CA GLY A 117 -3.37 -5.92 2.48
C GLY A 117 -3.10 -4.86 3.55
N HIS A 118 -2.18 -3.93 3.29
CA HIS A 118 -1.94 -2.79 4.17
C HIS A 118 -3.15 -1.87 4.27
N GLY A 119 -3.80 -1.60 3.13
CA GLY A 119 -5.04 -0.83 3.09
C GLY A 119 -6.16 -1.50 3.88
N VAL A 120 -6.33 -2.82 3.76
CA VAL A 120 -7.33 -3.59 4.53
C VAL A 120 -7.05 -3.50 6.04
N VAL A 121 -5.80 -3.67 6.47
CA VAL A 121 -5.44 -3.55 7.89
C VAL A 121 -5.74 -2.14 8.43
N TRP A 122 -5.45 -1.10 7.65
CA TRP A 122 -5.80 0.27 8.05
C TRP A 122 -7.30 0.56 7.99
N GLY A 123 -8.02 0.05 7.00
CA GLY A 123 -9.48 0.16 6.92
C GLY A 123 -10.17 -0.52 8.11
N ALA A 124 -9.61 -1.63 8.62
CA ALA A 124 -10.11 -2.31 9.81
C ALA A 124 -10.08 -1.43 11.08
N VAL A 125 -9.24 -0.39 11.12
CA VAL A 125 -9.23 0.60 12.21
C VAL A 125 -10.59 1.25 12.38
N ALA A 126 -11.31 1.45 11.27
CA ALA A 126 -12.65 2.01 11.31
C ALA A 126 -13.55 1.19 12.23
N TRP A 127 -13.32 -0.12 12.41
CA TRP A 127 -14.13 -1.06 13.21
C TRP A 127 -13.58 -1.34 14.61
N LEU A 128 -12.41 -0.81 14.98
CA LEU A 128 -11.76 -1.09 16.27
C LEU A 128 -12.51 -0.51 17.48
N PRO A 129 -12.95 0.76 17.48
CA PRO A 129 -13.70 1.27 18.63
C PRO A 129 -15.04 0.57 18.77
N VAL A 130 -15.53 0.41 20.00
CA VAL A 130 -16.84 -0.23 20.24
C VAL A 130 -17.99 0.61 19.68
N SER A 131 -17.88 1.94 19.78
CA SER A 131 -18.88 2.89 19.29
C SER A 131 -18.21 4.08 18.60
N LEU A 132 -18.94 4.70 17.67
CA LEU A 132 -18.57 5.96 16.99
C LEU A 132 -19.45 7.14 17.44
N ASN A 133 -20.15 7.04 18.57
CA ASN A 133 -21.00 8.13 19.07
C ASN A 133 -20.18 9.35 19.56
N ASP A 134 -18.90 9.16 19.85
CA ASP A 134 -17.98 10.25 20.17
C ASP A 134 -17.51 10.95 18.88
N VAL A 135 -17.98 12.19 18.70
CA VAL A 135 -17.64 13.05 17.55
C VAL A 135 -16.13 13.28 17.44
N GLN A 136 -15.41 13.40 18.56
CA GLN A 136 -13.97 13.62 18.54
C GLN A 136 -13.23 12.38 18.04
N LEU A 137 -13.62 11.18 18.49
CA LEU A 137 -13.11 9.91 17.98
C LEU A 137 -13.41 9.74 16.48
N GLN A 138 -14.65 9.97 16.07
CA GLN A 138 -15.07 9.88 14.67
C GLN A 138 -14.25 10.81 13.77
N THR A 139 -14.10 12.08 14.18
CA THR A 139 -13.31 13.08 13.43
C THR A 139 -11.84 12.69 13.35
N SER A 140 -11.27 12.17 14.45
CA SER A 140 -9.88 11.70 14.47
C SER A 140 -9.65 10.56 13.49
N LEU A 141 -10.58 9.58 13.43
CA LEU A 141 -10.49 8.46 12.50
C LEU A 141 -10.57 8.91 11.04
N VAL A 142 -11.51 9.79 10.73
CA VAL A 142 -11.66 10.35 9.37
C VAL A 142 -10.39 11.06 8.94
N ILE A 143 -9.84 11.94 9.78
CA ILE A 143 -8.58 12.67 9.49
C ILE A 143 -7.42 11.71 9.26
N VAL A 144 -7.25 10.72 10.15
CA VAL A 144 -6.15 9.74 10.04
C VAL A 144 -6.27 8.91 8.77
N LEU A 145 -7.46 8.36 8.47
CA LEU A 145 -7.64 7.46 7.33
C LEU A 145 -7.60 8.21 6.00
N ILE A 146 -8.16 9.42 5.91
CA ILE A 146 -8.04 10.25 4.70
C ILE A 146 -6.59 10.71 4.52
N GLY A 147 -5.95 11.22 5.58
CA GLY A 147 -4.56 11.65 5.51
C GLY A 147 -3.62 10.51 5.09
N LEU A 148 -3.86 9.30 5.61
CA LEU A 148 -3.15 8.10 5.20
C LEU A 148 -3.43 7.74 3.73
N ALA A 149 -4.68 7.79 3.28
CA ALA A 149 -5.05 7.53 1.89
C ALA A 149 -4.34 8.49 0.93
N VAL A 150 -4.37 9.80 1.21
CA VAL A 150 -3.67 10.83 0.44
C VAL A 150 -2.16 10.59 0.44
N GLY A 151 -1.56 10.34 1.60
CA GLY A 151 -0.13 10.06 1.71
C GLY A 151 0.28 8.80 0.93
N ALA A 152 -0.52 7.75 0.98
CA ALA A 152 -0.29 6.52 0.22
C ALA A 152 -0.42 6.74 -1.29
N MET A 153 -1.41 7.54 -1.74
CA MET A 153 -1.54 7.93 -3.14
C MET A 153 -0.29 8.65 -3.64
N MET A 154 0.22 9.62 -2.87
CA MET A 154 1.46 10.34 -3.22
C MET A 154 2.66 9.39 -3.35
N LEU A 155 2.78 8.41 -2.44
CA LEU A 155 3.84 7.40 -2.48
C LEU A 155 3.67 6.35 -3.58
N THR A 156 2.51 6.30 -4.25
CA THR A 156 2.19 5.32 -5.29
C THR A 156 1.71 5.94 -6.60
N LEU A 157 1.96 7.24 -6.82
CA LEU A 157 1.56 7.98 -8.03
C LEU A 157 2.02 7.32 -9.34
N PHE A 158 3.14 6.60 -9.31
CA PHE A 158 3.68 5.86 -10.45
C PHE A 158 2.89 4.57 -10.81
N ASP A 159 1.99 4.11 -9.93
CA ASP A 159 1.14 2.94 -10.09
C ASP A 159 -0.28 3.23 -9.58
N LEU A 160 -1.06 3.98 -10.39
CA LEU A 160 -2.43 4.39 -10.07
C LEU A 160 -3.32 3.24 -9.59
N PHE A 161 -3.17 2.04 -10.17
CA PHE A 161 -3.95 0.89 -9.77
C PHE A 161 -3.66 0.46 -8.33
N ALA A 162 -2.39 0.46 -7.92
CA ALA A 162 -2.01 0.19 -6.52
C ALA A 162 -2.56 1.27 -5.57
N ALA A 163 -2.52 2.52 -5.98
CA ALA A 163 -3.08 3.64 -5.23
C ALA A 163 -4.59 3.46 -4.98
N LEU A 164 -5.35 3.16 -6.05
CA LEU A 164 -6.80 2.92 -5.97
C LEU A 164 -7.14 1.71 -5.09
N LEU A 165 -6.38 0.61 -5.20
CA LEU A 165 -6.57 -0.56 -4.33
C LEU A 165 -6.39 -0.20 -2.84
N PHE A 166 -5.37 0.60 -2.52
CA PHE A 166 -5.15 1.05 -1.14
C PHE A 166 -6.30 1.93 -0.65
N VAL A 167 -6.64 2.97 -1.42
CA VAL A 167 -7.67 3.96 -1.07
C VAL A 167 -9.01 3.26 -0.86
N ALA A 168 -9.42 2.38 -1.79
CA ALA A 168 -10.66 1.63 -1.66
C ALA A 168 -10.65 0.75 -0.40
N ALA A 169 -9.56 0.03 -0.13
CA ALA A 169 -9.47 -0.85 1.03
C ALA A 169 -9.45 -0.10 2.37
N VAL A 170 -8.96 1.15 2.40
CA VAL A 170 -8.97 2.00 3.60
C VAL A 170 -10.32 2.68 3.80
N LEU A 171 -10.87 3.28 2.75
CA LEU A 171 -12.03 4.16 2.86
C LEU A 171 -13.37 3.41 2.82
N LEU A 172 -13.47 2.29 2.10
CA LEU A 172 -14.74 1.54 2.04
C LEU A 172 -15.20 1.03 3.42
N PRO A 173 -14.35 0.44 4.28
CA PRO A 173 -14.76 0.02 5.62
C PRO A 173 -15.21 1.19 6.50
N LEU A 174 -14.58 2.36 6.34
CA LEU A 174 -14.98 3.59 7.04
C LEU A 174 -16.34 4.08 6.55
N ALA A 175 -16.53 4.21 5.24
CA ALA A 175 -17.79 4.64 4.64
C ALA A 175 -18.94 3.69 5.02
N ALA A 176 -18.71 2.38 4.96
CA ALA A 176 -19.68 1.37 5.37
C ALA A 176 -20.05 1.52 6.85
N ARG A 177 -19.06 1.72 7.73
CA ARG A 177 -19.32 1.88 9.16
C ARG A 177 -20.07 3.18 9.48
N LEU A 178 -19.73 4.28 8.83
CA LEU A 178 -20.41 5.56 8.98
C LEU A 178 -21.84 5.50 8.44
N GLY A 179 -22.06 4.86 7.29
CA GLY A 179 -23.38 4.69 6.69
C GLY A 179 -24.33 3.79 7.49
N ALA A 180 -23.78 2.95 8.37
CA ALA A 180 -24.57 2.12 9.29
C ALA A 180 -25.01 2.87 10.58
N LEU A 181 -24.59 4.11 10.79
CA LEU A 181 -25.00 4.89 11.95
C LEU A 181 -26.45 5.40 11.78
N ALA A 182 -27.28 5.21 12.80
CA ALA A 182 -28.70 5.59 12.77
C ALA A 182 -28.96 7.11 12.94
N GLY A 183 -27.91 7.94 13.00
CA GLY A 183 -28.01 9.38 13.27
C GLY A 183 -27.33 10.24 12.19
N PRO A 184 -27.64 11.56 12.15
CA PRO A 184 -26.99 12.47 11.22
C PRO A 184 -25.48 12.50 11.49
N LEU A 185 -24.69 12.40 10.43
CA LEU A 185 -23.25 12.52 10.53
C LEU A 185 -22.87 13.95 10.94
N PRO A 186 -21.88 14.13 11.83
CA PRO A 186 -21.33 15.46 12.11
C PRO A 186 -20.89 16.15 10.81
N THR A 187 -21.12 17.45 10.68
CA THR A 187 -20.84 18.23 9.45
C THR A 187 -19.43 18.01 8.91
N ALA A 188 -18.43 17.96 9.79
CA ALA A 188 -17.04 17.70 9.39
C ALA A 188 -16.84 16.32 8.74
N THR A 189 -17.54 15.29 9.24
CA THR A 189 -17.52 13.95 8.64
C THR A 189 -18.27 13.94 7.30
N ALA A 190 -19.42 14.61 7.22
CA ALA A 190 -20.20 14.69 6.00
C ALA A 190 -19.41 15.38 4.87
N VAL A 191 -18.79 16.53 5.14
CA VAL A 191 -17.95 17.26 4.18
C VAL A 191 -16.76 16.40 3.74
N ALA A 192 -16.05 15.78 4.69
CA ALA A 192 -14.95 14.88 4.38
C ALA A 192 -15.38 13.71 3.47
N GLY A 193 -16.59 13.16 3.68
CA GLY A 193 -17.16 12.11 2.83
C GLY A 193 -17.50 12.58 1.41
N THR A 194 -17.86 13.85 1.20
CA THR A 194 -18.14 14.40 -0.14
C THR A 194 -16.90 14.80 -0.93
N MET A 195 -15.76 15.02 -0.25
CA MET A 195 -14.50 15.42 -0.88
C MET A 195 -13.56 14.26 -1.21
N ALA A 196 -13.85 13.06 -0.69
CA ALA A 196 -13.10 11.83 -0.91
C ALA A 196 -13.62 11.08 -2.15
#